data_AF-A0A2N2V3V1-F1
#
_entry.id   AF-A0A2N2V3V1-F1
#
_cell.length_a   1.000
_cell.length_b   1.000
_cell.length_c   1.000
_cell.angle_alpha   90.00
_cell.angle_beta   90.00
_cell.angle_gamma   90.00
#
_symmetry.space_group_name_H-M   'P 1'
#
loop_
_entity.id
_entity.type
_entity.pdbx_description
1 polymer ?
#
loop_
_entity_poly.entity_id
_entity_poly.type
_entity_poly.pdbx_seq_one_letter_code
_entity_poly.pdbx_strand_id
1 'polypeptide(L)' 'MAKLRQCAIYGKGGIGKSTTTQNLVAALAESGKKVMIVGCDPKADSTRLILHSKAQTTVMHLAAEAGSVEDLEL' A
#
# COMPACT_ATOMS: atom_id res chain seq x y z
N MET A 1 10.66 -12.67 -20.22
CA MET A 1 10.03 -11.64 -19.35
C MET A 1 10.97 -11.38 -18.18
N ALA A 2 11.23 -10.12 -17.80
CA ALA A 2 12.07 -9.84 -16.63
C ALA A 2 11.35 -10.27 -15.34
N LYS A 3 12.09 -10.83 -14.37
CA LYS A 3 11.55 -11.24 -13.07
C LYS A 3 11.04 -10.02 -12.29
N LEU A 4 9.90 -10.16 -11.60
CA LEU A 4 9.37 -9.12 -10.71
C LEU A 4 10.37 -8.83 -9.58
N ARG A 5 10.64 -7.55 -9.33
CA ARG A 5 11.45 -7.10 -8.18
C ARG A 5 10.53 -6.86 -6.99
N GLN A 6 10.87 -7.46 -5.85
CA GLN A 6 10.13 -7.34 -4.59
C GLN A 6 11.02 -6.59 -3.59
N CYS A 7 10.54 -5.46 -3.07
CA CYS A 7 11.29 -4.60 -2.16
C CYS A 7 10.43 -4.28 -0.93
N ALA A 8 11.05 -4.17 0.23
CA ALA A 8 10.41 -3.70 1.46
C ALA A 8 11.21 -2.52 2.03
N ILE A 9 10.51 -1.49 2.50
CA ILE A 9 11.11 -0.25 2.99
C ILE A 9 10.92 -0.16 4.50
N TYR A 10 12.03 -0.15 5.23
CA TYR A 10 12.05 -0.16 6.71
C TYR A 10 12.59 1.15 7.29
N GLY A 11 12.41 1.32 8.60
CA GLY A 11 12.98 2.42 9.38
C GLY A 11 12.05 2.90 10.50
N LYS A 12 12.55 3.81 11.35
CA LYS A 12 11.81 4.35 12.50
C LYS A 12 10.54 5.11 12.08
N GLY A 13 9.56 5.22 12.98
CA GLY A 13 8.42 6.12 12.80
C GLY A 13 8.87 7.59 12.65
N GLY A 14 8.20 8.36 11.81
CA GLY A 14 8.46 9.80 11.64
C GLY A 14 9.62 10.20 10.72
N ILE A 15 10.42 9.27 10.20
CA ILE A 15 11.59 9.60 9.34
C ILE A 15 11.26 9.84 7.86
N GLY A 16 9.98 9.83 7.48
CA GLY A 16 9.56 10.07 6.09
C GLY A 16 9.48 8.85 5.17
N LYS A 17 9.45 7.61 5.71
CA LYS A 17 9.38 6.37 4.90
C LYS A 17 8.28 6.37 3.83
N SER A 18 7.03 6.65 4.23
CA SER A 18 5.89 6.69 3.30
C SER A 18 6.07 7.76 2.24
N THR A 19 6.63 8.93 2.60
CA THR A 19 6.90 10.03 1.67
C THR A 19 7.94 9.62 0.63
N THR A 20 9.08 9.08 1.07
CA THR A 20 10.15 8.64 0.18
C THR A 20 9.69 7.48 -0.73
N THR A 21 8.95 6.52 -0.18
CA THR A 21 8.45 5.37 -0.95
C THR A 21 7.51 5.81 -2.07
N GLN A 22 6.56 6.72 -1.78
CA GLN A 22 5.61 7.20 -2.78
C GLN A 22 6.29 7.99 -3.89
N ASN A 23 7.23 8.87 -3.57
CA ASN A 23 8.00 9.61 -4.58
C ASN A 23 8.89 8.68 -5.43
N LEU A 24 9.53 7.68 -4.83
CA LEU A 24 10.30 6.68 -5.56
C LEU A 24 9.42 5.92 -6.56
N VAL A 25 8.24 5.48 -6.14
CA VAL A 25 7.32 4.74 -7.01
C VAL A 25 6.74 5.63 -8.12
N ALA A 26 6.46 6.91 -7.84
CA ALA A 26 6.09 7.88 -8.86
C ALA A 26 7.17 8.01 -9.94
N ALA A 27 8.44 8.20 -9.55
CA ALA A 27 9.56 8.28 -10.50
C ALA A 27 9.76 6.98 -11.30
N LEU A 28 9.55 5.82 -10.68
CA LEU A 28 9.58 4.52 -11.38
C LEU A 28 8.44 4.41 -12.41
N ALA A 29 7.24 4.86 -12.06
CA ALA A 29 6.10 4.90 -12.97
C ALA A 29 6.34 5.86 -14.15
N GLU A 30 6.88 7.05 -13.89
CA GLU A 30 7.32 8.00 -14.94
C GLU A 30 8.39 7.38 -15.86
N SER A 31 9.25 6.51 -15.31
CA SER A 31 10.24 5.73 -16.07
C SER A 31 9.64 4.50 -16.80
N GLY A 32 8.32 4.44 -16.94
CA GLY A 32 7.60 3.38 -17.64
C GLY A 32 7.53 2.03 -16.91
N LYS A 33 7.83 1.99 -15.60
CA LYS A 33 7.72 0.76 -14.81
C LYS A 33 6.30 0.59 -14.27
N LYS A 34 5.78 -0.63 -14.33
CA LYS A 34 4.57 -1.01 -13.59
C LYS A 34 4.97 -1.32 -12.16
N VAL A 35 4.35 -0.64 -11.19
CA VAL A 35 4.70 -0.74 -9.78
C VAL A 35 3.43 -0.90 -8.94
N MET A 36 3.53 -1.62 -7.83
CA MET A 36 2.46 -1.79 -6.84
C MET A 36 2.99 -1.42 -5.46
N ILE A 37 2.20 -0.65 -4.70
CA ILE A 37 2.49 -0.33 -3.30
C ILE A 37 1.57 -1.17 -2.43
N VAL A 38 2.15 -1.87 -1.45
CA VAL A 38 1.40 -2.54 -0.37
C VAL A 38 1.77 -1.86 0.93
N GLY A 39 0.78 -1.22 1.58
CA GLY A 39 0.97 -0.58 2.87
C GLY A 39 0.96 -1.61 4.00
N CYS A 40 2.09 -1.76 4.70
CA CYS A 40 2.24 -2.68 5.85
C CYS A 40 2.42 -1.96 7.19
N ASP A 41 2.31 -0.63 7.21
CA ASP A 41 2.38 0.19 8.43
C ASP A 41 0.94 0.53 8.88
N PRO A 42 0.59 0.36 10.17
CA PRO A 42 -0.77 0.54 10.67
C PRO A 42 -1.30 1.98 10.52
N LYS A 43 -0.43 2.97 10.23
CA LYS A 43 -0.84 4.34 9.94
C LYS A 43 -1.72 4.46 8.67
N ALA A 44 -1.69 3.47 7.78
CA ALA A 44 -2.54 3.37 6.60
C ALA A 44 -2.46 4.58 5.63
N ASP A 45 -1.31 5.28 5.57
CA ASP A 45 -1.11 6.47 4.74
C ASP A 45 -0.07 6.27 3.60
N SER A 46 0.38 5.04 3.37
CA SER A 46 1.44 4.72 2.41
C SER A 46 1.06 4.92 0.94
N THR A 47 -0.22 5.14 0.62
CA THR A 47 -0.74 5.39 -0.73
C THR A 47 -1.39 6.77 -0.90
N ARG A 48 -1.45 7.57 0.16
CA ARG A 48 -2.19 8.84 0.21
C ARG A 48 -1.77 9.85 -0.88
N LEU A 49 -0.47 10.02 -1.10
CA LEU A 49 0.07 10.99 -2.08
C LEU A 49 -0.16 10.52 -3.52
N ILE A 50 -0.20 9.21 -3.75
CA ILE A 50 -0.43 8.62 -5.07
C ILE A 50 -1.91 8.67 -5.45
N LEU A 51 -2.81 8.38 -4.49
CA LEU A 51 -4.25 8.34 -4.71
C LEU A 51 -4.94 9.69 -4.52
N HIS A 52 -4.20 10.70 -4.05
CA HIS A 52 -4.75 12.00 -3.63
C HIS A 52 -5.96 11.89 -2.69
N SER A 53 -5.99 10.85 -1.85
CA SER A 53 -7.08 10.55 -0.92
C SER A 53 -6.61 10.62 0.53
N LYS A 54 -7.48 11.06 1.45
CA LYS A 54 -7.12 11.15 2.86
C LYS A 54 -6.83 9.79 3.49
N ALA A 55 -7.64 8.79 3.14
CA ALA A 55 -7.53 7.41 3.60
C ALA A 55 -8.12 6.49 2.54
N GLN A 56 -7.33 5.51 2.10
CA GLN A 56 -7.82 4.41 1.29
C GLN A 56 -8.42 3.35 2.20
N THR A 57 -9.56 2.76 1.83
CA THR A 57 -10.12 1.61 2.54
C THR A 57 -9.09 0.48 2.56
N THR A 58 -8.74 0.00 3.75
CA THR A 58 -7.73 -1.05 3.92
C THR A 58 -8.32 -2.42 3.65
N VAL A 59 -7.47 -3.40 3.32
CA VAL A 59 -7.90 -4.80 3.18
C VAL A 59 -8.56 -5.31 4.46
N MET A 60 -8.02 -4.94 5.63
CA MET A 60 -8.60 -5.34 6.91
C MET A 60 -9.98 -4.74 7.16
N HIS A 61 -10.23 -3.52 6.68
CA HIS A 61 -11.57 -2.91 6.77
C HIS A 61 -12.57 -3.66 5.88
N LEU A 62 -12.20 -3.92 4.62
CA LEU A 62 -13.04 -4.68 3.69
C LEU A 62 -13.34 -6.10 4.22
N ALA A 63 -12.34 -6.75 4.82
CA ALA A 63 -12.51 -8.07 5.42
C ALA A 63 -13.49 -8.03 6.60
N ALA A 64 -13.43 -6.99 7.44
CA ALA A 64 -14.37 -6.81 8.54
C ALA A 64 -15.80 -6.53 8.05
N GLU A 65 -15.96 -5.75 6.97
CA GLU A 65 -17.26 -5.49 6.35
C GLU A 65 -17.87 -6.73 5.68
N ALA A 66 -17.03 -7.59 5.10
CA ALA A 66 -17.47 -8.81 4.41
C ALA A 66 -18.04 -9.88 5.37
N GLY A 67 -17.83 -9.74 6.68
CA GLY A 67 -18.22 -10.73 7.68
C GLY A 67 -17.20 -11.87 7.80
N SER A 68 -17.45 -12.72 8.79
CA SER A 68 -16.61 -13.89 9.07
C SER A 68 -17.09 -15.10 8.26
N VAL A 69 -16.23 -16.11 8.11
CA VAL A 69 -16.63 -17.34 7.42
C VAL A 69 -17.70 -18.09 8.20
N GLU A 70 -17.79 -17.84 9.50
CA GLU A 70 -18.78 -18.38 10.42
C GLU A 70 -20.19 -17.79 10.18
N ASP A 71 -20.29 -16.64 9.53
CA ASP A 71 -21.57 -15.98 9.22
C ASP A 71 -22.21 -16.50 7.91
N LEU A 72 -21.54 -17.39 7.19
CA LEU A 72 -22.05 -17.99 5.96
C LEU A 72 -23.07 -19.10 6.31
N GLU A 73 -24.35 -18.89 5.98
CA GLU A 73 -25.31 -20.00 5.93
C GLU A 73 -25.01 -20.86 4.70
N LEU A 74 -24.54 -22.10 4.94
CA LEU A 74 -24.26 -23.13 3.93
C LEU A 74 -25.50 -23.97 3.59
#